data_AF-A0A2U3KUT7-F1
#
_entry.id   AF-A0A2U3KUT7-F1
#
_cell.length_a   1.000
_cell.length_b   1.000
_cell.length_c   1.000
_cell.angle_alpha   90.00
_cell.angle_beta   90.00
_cell.angle_gamma   90.00
#
_symmetry.space_group_name_H-M   'P 1'
#
loop_
_entity.id
_entity.type
_entity.pdbx_description
1 polymer ?
#
loop_
_entity_poly.entity_id
_entity_poly.type
_entity_poly.pdbx_seq_one_letter_code
_entity_poly.pdbx_strand_id
1 'polypeptide(L)'
;MAEPTYEELKARLSQLEKEVETKKRSGDLIFKVGEKGGVSVYGLGRFPVTLYYEQWNRLLGAAEDIKKFLEENKSKLKLKDQG
;
A
#
# COMPACT_ATOMS: atom_id res chain seq x y z
N MET A 1 1.28 -30.18 19.02
CA MET A 1 1.40 -29.96 17.56
C MET A 1 2.88 -30.07 17.24
N ALA A 2 3.28 -30.93 16.30
CA ALA A 2 4.68 -31.05 15.93
C ALA A 2 5.13 -29.74 15.28
N GLU A 3 6.27 -29.20 15.71
CA GLU A 3 6.85 -28.03 15.07
C GLU A 3 7.23 -28.40 13.63
N PRO A 4 6.85 -27.58 12.63
CA PRO A 4 7.14 -27.85 11.24
C PRO A 4 8.65 -27.94 11.01
N THR A 5 9.06 -28.86 10.15
CA THR A 5 10.48 -29.06 9.84
C THR A 5 11.07 -27.82 9.16
N TYR A 6 12.39 -27.65 9.25
CA TYR A 6 13.09 -26.51 8.64
C TYR A 6 12.78 -26.37 7.13
N GLU A 7 12.65 -27.49 6.42
CA GLU A 7 12.32 -27.49 4.99
C GLU A 7 10.88 -27.03 4.72
N GLU A 8 9.93 -27.43 5.56
CA GLU A 8 8.54 -26.97 5.46
C GLU A 8 8.41 -25.48 5.77
N LEU A 9 9.16 -24.97 6.76
CA LEU A 9 9.24 -23.55 7.07
C LEU A 9 9.80 -22.75 5.90
N LYS A 10 10.87 -23.24 5.27
CA LYS A 10 11.50 -22.59 4.10
C LYS A 10 10.59 -22.62 2.88
N ALA A 11 9.88 -23.72 2.64
CA ALA A 11 8.91 -23.84 1.55
C ALA A 11 7.74 -22.86 1.72
N ARG A 12 7.18 -22.76 2.94
CA ARG A 12 6.13 -21.80 3.27
C ARG A 12 6.59 -20.36 3.11
N LEU A 13 7.82 -20.05 3.53
CA LEU A 13 8.41 -18.72 3.35
C LEU A 13 8.48 -18.34 1.86
N SER A 14 9.02 -19.24 1.02
CA SER A 14 9.12 -18.99 -0.42
C SER A 14 7.75 -18.82 -1.10
N GLN A 15 6.74 -19.57 -0.68
CA GLN A 15 5.37 -19.39 -1.17
C GLN A 15 4.79 -18.04 -0.74
N LEU A 16 4.97 -17.65 0.53
CA LEU A 16 4.49 -16.37 1.05
C LEU A 16 5.18 -15.19 0.36
N GLU A 17 6.49 -15.28 0.12
CA GLU A 17 7.26 -14.28 -0.62
C GLU A 17 6.73 -14.13 -2.04
N LYS A 18 6.47 -15.24 -2.75
CA LYS A 18 5.86 -15.21 -4.09
C LYS A 18 4.46 -14.62 -4.09
N GLU A 19 3.62 -14.94 -3.11
CA GLU A 19 2.26 -14.41 -3.03
C GLU A 19 2.25 -12.90 -2.74
N VAL A 20 3.14 -12.45 -1.86
CA VAL A 20 3.36 -11.01 -1.59
C VAL A 20 3.91 -10.31 -2.82
N GLU A 21 4.84 -10.93 -3.55
CA GLU A 21 5.40 -10.35 -4.79
C GLU A 21 4.36 -10.26 -5.90
N THR A 22 3.47 -11.25 -6.00
CA THR A 22 2.37 -11.26 -6.99
C THR A 22 1.35 -10.16 -6.68
N LYS A 23 0.96 -10.00 -5.41
CA LYS A 23 0.06 -8.90 -4.96
C LYS A 23 0.67 -7.51 -5.15
N LYS A 24 2.00 -7.38 -5.10
CA LYS A 24 2.70 -6.12 -5.39
C LYS A 24 2.67 -5.73 -6.87
N ARG A 25 2.47 -6.68 -7.79
CA ARG A 25 2.47 -6.44 -9.25
C ARG A 25 1.11 -6.04 -9.81
N SER A 26 0.02 -6.26 -9.07
CA SER A 26 -1.34 -6.04 -9.57
C SER A 26 -1.76 -4.57 -9.70
N GLY A 27 -0.99 -3.63 -9.13
CA GLY A 27 -1.41 -2.22 -9.04
C GLY A 27 -2.54 -1.97 -8.03
N ASP A 28 -3.06 -3.02 -7.40
CA ASP A 28 -4.04 -2.94 -6.33
C ASP A 28 -3.47 -2.24 -5.09
N LEU A 29 -4.30 -1.43 -4.45
CA LEU A 29 -3.97 -0.80 -3.18
C LEU A 29 -4.08 -1.83 -2.05
N ILE A 30 -3.01 -1.96 -1.26
CA ILE A 30 -2.97 -2.88 -0.10
C ILE A 30 -2.90 -2.04 1.17
N PHE A 31 -3.75 -2.36 2.14
CA PHE A 31 -3.84 -1.67 3.42
C PHE A 31 -3.30 -2.56 4.53
N LYS A 32 -2.43 -2.02 5.40
CA LYS A 32 -1.88 -2.73 6.56
C LYS A 32 -1.87 -1.82 7.78
N VAL A 33 -2.29 -2.33 8.93
CA VAL A 33 -2.10 -1.67 10.23
C VAL A 33 -0.75 -2.08 10.79
N GLY A 34 0.09 -1.11 11.13
CA GLY A 34 1.39 -1.32 11.76
C GLY A 34 1.26 -1.47 13.28
N GLU A 35 2.27 -2.08 13.90
CA GLU A 35 2.31 -2.33 15.36
C GLU A 35 2.25 -1.04 16.20
N LYS A 36 2.64 0.09 15.62
CA LYS A 36 2.56 1.42 16.26
C LYS A 36 1.20 2.11 16.07
N GLY A 37 0.22 1.47 15.43
CA GLY A 37 -1.14 2.01 15.22
C GLY A 37 -1.33 2.87 13.96
N GLY A 38 -0.31 2.97 13.10
CA GLY A 38 -0.44 3.64 11.79
C GLY A 38 -1.04 2.72 10.73
N VAL A 39 -1.80 3.26 9.78
CA VAL A 39 -2.31 2.53 8.61
C VAL A 39 -1.48 2.90 7.38
N SER A 40 -0.86 1.90 6.78
CA SER A 40 -0.01 1.99 5.60
C SER A 40 -0.77 1.54 4.33
N VAL A 41 -0.69 2.35 3.27
CA VAL A 41 -1.21 2.05 1.93
C VAL A 41 -0.05 1.80 0.98
N TYR A 42 -0.03 0.62 0.37
CA TYR A 42 0.91 0.21 -0.67
C TYR A 42 0.24 0.26 -2.04
N GLY A 43 1.02 0.21 -3.12
CA GLY A 43 0.50 0.17 -4.51
C GLY A 43 0.59 1.52 -5.25
N LEU A 44 0.86 2.63 -4.55
CA LEU A 44 1.02 3.96 -5.17
C LEU A 44 2.46 4.26 -5.65
N GLY A 45 3.45 3.48 -5.23
CA GLY A 45 4.86 3.72 -5.56
C GLY A 45 5.81 2.82 -4.77
N ARG A 46 7.09 3.21 -4.71
CA ARG A 46 8.15 2.44 -4.05
C ARG A 46 7.98 2.35 -2.52
N PHE A 47 7.40 3.38 -1.92
CA PHE A 47 7.21 3.46 -0.47
C PHE A 47 5.72 3.53 -0.12
N PRO A 48 5.29 2.86 0.96
CA PRO A 48 3.92 2.99 1.44
C PRO A 48 3.67 4.37 2.04
N VAL A 49 2.43 4.86 1.91
CA VAL A 49 1.97 6.04 2.64
C VAL A 49 1.39 5.58 3.96
N THR A 50 2.00 6.00 5.07
CA THR A 50 1.54 5.63 6.42
C THR A 50 1.00 6.86 7.14
N LEU A 51 -0.25 6.80 7.58
CA LEU A 51 -0.89 7.84 8.38
C LEU A 51 -1.62 7.21 9.57
N TYR A 52 -1.76 7.97 10.66
CA TYR A 52 -2.57 7.57 11.81
C TYR A 52 -4.06 7.83 11.56
N TYR A 53 -4.92 7.24 12.41
CA TYR A 53 -6.37 7.26 12.22
C TYR A 53 -6.96 8.66 12.00
N GLU A 54 -6.63 9.64 12.85
CA GLU A 54 -7.15 11.01 12.72
C GLU A 54 -6.66 11.71 11.45
N GLN A 55 -5.43 11.42 11.02
CA GLN A 55 -4.87 11.95 9.78
C GLN A 55 -5.60 11.39 8.57
N TRP A 56 -5.92 10.10 8.56
CA TRP A 56 -6.75 9.49 7.51
C TRP A 56 -8.13 10.10 7.46
N ASN A 57 -8.83 10.21 8.59
CA ASN A 57 -10.18 10.79 8.60
C ASN A 57 -10.18 12.24 8.09
N ARG A 58 -9.20 13.05 8.48
CA ARG A 58 -9.06 14.42 7.97
C ARG A 58 -8.75 14.45 6.48
N LEU A 59 -7.84 13.59 5.99
CA LEU A 59 -7.48 13.53 4.58
C LEU A 59 -8.65 13.06 3.71
N LEU A 60 -9.35 12.01 4.14
CA LEU A 60 -10.50 11.46 3.45
C LEU A 60 -11.69 12.43 3.48
N GLY A 61 -11.87 13.18 4.56
CA GLY A 61 -12.85 14.26 4.63
C GLY A 61 -12.58 15.40 3.64
N ALA A 62 -11.32 15.61 3.24
CA ALA A 62 -10.92 16.61 2.25
C ALA A 62 -10.81 16.02 0.82
N ALA A 63 -11.33 14.82 0.57
CA ALA A 63 -11.13 14.13 -0.71
C ALA A 63 -11.68 14.91 -1.92
N GLU A 64 -12.80 15.61 -1.77
CA GLU A 64 -13.39 16.43 -2.84
C GLU A 64 -12.52 17.65 -3.17
N ASP A 65 -12.06 18.37 -2.14
CA ASP A 65 -11.14 19.50 -2.31
C ASP A 65 -9.84 19.08 -2.97
N ILE A 66 -9.29 17.93 -2.59
CA ILE A 66 -8.08 17.36 -3.20
C ILE A 66 -8.33 17.08 -4.69
N LYS A 67 -9.45 16.45 -5.05
CA LYS A 67 -9.79 16.17 -6.45
C LYS A 67 -9.93 17.45 -7.26
N LYS A 68 -10.60 18.46 -6.72
CA LYS A 68 -10.75 19.77 -7.36
C LYS A 68 -9.39 20.43 -7.58
N PHE A 69 -8.55 20.47 -6.55
CA PHE A 69 -7.22 21.06 -6.62
C PHE A 69 -6.32 20.36 -7.65
N LEU A 70 -6.41 19.03 -7.76
CA LEU A 70 -5.68 18.25 -8.77
C LEU A 70 -6.12 18.61 -10.19
N GLU A 71 -7.42 18.73 -10.44
CA GLU A 71 -7.94 19.10 -11.76
C GLU A 71 -7.58 20.55 -12.13
N GLU A 72 -7.69 21.50 -11.19
CA GLU A 72 -7.30 22.89 -11.40
C GLU A 72 -5.80 23.05 -11.73
N ASN A 73 -4.96 22.13 -11.24
CA ASN A 73 -3.51 22.17 -11.45
C ASN A 73 -3.00 21.12 -12.43
N LYS A 74 -3.87 20.42 -13.15
CA LYS A 74 -3.55 19.30 -14.04
C LYS A 74 -2.39 19.60 -15.00
N SER A 75 -2.35 20.79 -15.58
CA SER A 75 -1.29 21.23 -16.51
C SER A 75 0.10 21.34 -15.87
N LYS A 76 0.20 21.43 -14.55
CA LYS A 76 1.46 21.50 -13.79
C LYS A 76 1.89 20.14 -13.24
N LEU A 77 1.00 19.14 -13.26
CA LEU A 77 1.24 17.83 -12.66
C LEU A 77 1.83 16.87 -13.69
N LYS A 78 2.83 16.09 -13.27
CA LYS A 78 3.34 14.99 -14.09
C LYS A 78 2.37 13.82 -13.99
N LEU A 79 1.78 13.46 -15.12
CA LEU A 79 1.08 12.19 -15.26
C LEU A 79 2.14 11.10 -15.40
N LYS A 80 2.00 10.04 -14.61
CA LYS A 80 2.89 8.88 -14.72
C LYS A 80 2.60 8.20 -16.05
N ASP A 81 3.57 8.22 -16.96
CA ASP A 81 3.52 7.41 -18.18
C ASP A 81 3.41 5.95 -17.75
N GLN A 82 2.34 5.26 -18.17
CA GLN A 82 2.21 3.82 -17.98
C GLN A 82 3.18 3.12 -18.93
N GLY A 83 4.47 3.17 -18.61
CA GLY A 83 5.51 2.34 -19.22
C GLY A 83 5.56 0.95 -18.60
#